data_AF-A0A7W0ISH8-F1
#
_entry.id   AF-A0A7W0ISH8-F1
#
_cell.length_a   1.000
_cell.length_b   1.000
_cell.length_c   1.000
_cell.angle_alpha   90.00
_cell.angle_beta   90.00
_cell.angle_gamma   90.00
#
_symmetry.space_group_name_H-M   'P 1'
#
loop_
_entity.id
_entity.type
_entity.pdbx_description
1 polymer ?
#
loop_
_entity_poly.entity_id
_entity_poly.type
_entity_poly.pdbx_seq_one_letter_code
_entity_poly.pdbx_strand_id
1 'polypeptide(L)' 'MDRNYEDVGANLATTALKIHYGVEERRDIRGVVTAQEEAMLNNEGIQLLKVPVIKEEDDNQ' A
#
# COMPACT_ATOMS: atom_id res chain seq x y z
N MET A 1 7.75 -18.16 8.80
CA MET A 1 7.21 -18.78 7.59
C MET A 1 5.99 -17.99 7.21
N ASP A 2 6.04 -17.42 6.01
CA ASP A 2 4.99 -16.77 5.21
C ASP A 2 4.22 -15.60 5.85
N ARG A 3 4.84 -14.42 5.80
CA ARG A 3 4.09 -13.16 5.75
C ARG A 3 3.39 -13.12 4.39
N ASN A 4 2.15 -13.61 4.31
CA ASN A 4 1.36 -13.70 3.07
C ASN A 4 0.74 -12.35 2.73
N TYR A 5 1.58 -11.38 2.38
CA TYR A 5 1.11 -10.14 1.77
C TYR A 5 0.67 -10.43 0.35
N GLU A 6 -0.55 -10.05 -0.02
CA GLU A 6 -0.92 -10.05 -1.43
C GLU A 6 -0.41 -8.79 -2.12
N ASP A 7 0.41 -8.96 -3.17
CA ASP A 7 0.79 -7.86 -4.02
C ASP A 7 -0.36 -7.53 -4.99
N VAL A 8 -1.04 -6.42 -4.71
CA VAL A 8 -2.15 -5.90 -5.52
C VAL A 8 -1.69 -4.77 -6.47
N GLY A 9 -0.41 -4.42 -6.46
CA GLY A 9 0.17 -3.36 -7.29
C GLY A 9 -0.59 -2.03 -7.15
N ALA A 10 -0.99 -1.44 -8.27
CA ALA A 10 -1.73 -0.17 -8.31
C ALA A 10 -3.15 -0.23 -7.71
N ASN A 11 -3.68 -1.44 -7.42
CA ASN A 11 -5.01 -1.58 -6.85
C ASN A 11 -5.03 -1.44 -5.32
N LEU A 12 -3.90 -1.11 -4.69
CA LEU A 12 -3.81 -1.00 -3.23
C LEU A 12 -4.91 -0.10 -2.64
N ALA A 13 -5.18 1.05 -3.26
CA ALA A 13 -6.22 1.94 -2.78
C ALA A 13 -7.61 1.32 -2.85
N THR A 14 -7.95 0.70 -3.99
CA THR A 14 -9.24 0.05 -4.18
C THR A 14 -9.44 -1.11 -3.21
N THR A 15 -8.45 -1.99 -3.07
CA THR A 15 -8.52 -3.14 -2.17
C THR A 15 -8.57 -2.70 -0.71
N ALA A 16 -7.78 -1.68 -0.31
CA ALA A 16 -7.82 -1.16 1.05
C ALA A 16 -9.20 -0.58 1.41
N LEU A 17 -9.83 0.14 0.49
CA LEU A 17 -11.20 0.63 0.66
C LEU A 17 -12.20 -0.53 0.78
N LYS A 18 -12.12 -1.52 -0.10
CA LYS A 18 -13.01 -2.71 -0.03
C LYS A 18 -12.89 -3.44 1.30
N ILE A 19 -11.66 -3.60 1.81
CA ILE A 19 -11.42 -4.21 3.13
C ILE A 19 -11.96 -3.32 4.26
N HIS A 20 -11.78 -2.00 4.16
CA HIS A 20 -12.30 -1.04 5.16
C HIS A 20 -13.83 -1.08 5.25
N TYR A 21 -14.51 -1.15 4.11
CA TYR A 21 -15.97 -1.24 4.01
C TYR A 21 -16.54 -2.66 4.20
N GLY A 22 -15.68 -3.68 4.35
CA GLY A 22 -16.12 -5.07 4.54
C GLY A 22 -16.64 -5.77 3.28
N VAL A 23 -16.30 -5.23 2.10
CA VAL A 23 -16.58 -5.86 0.80
C VAL A 23 -15.65 -7.05 0.55
N GLU A 24 -14.41 -6.97 1.04
CA GLU A 24 -13.41 -8.03 0.95
C GLU A 24 -12.90 -8.44 2.34
N GLU A 25 -12.36 -9.66 2.44
CA GLU A 25 -11.80 -10.19 3.68
C GLU A 25 -10.56 -9.40 4.13
N ARG A 26 -10.45 -9.14 5.44
CA ARG A 26 -9.26 -8.49 6.00
C ARG A 26 -8.03 -9.37 5.84
N ARG A 27 -7.06 -8.87 5.07
CA ARG A 27 -5.80 -9.53 4.79
C ARG A 27 -4.69 -8.51 4.57
N ASP A 28 -3.45 -8.95 4.72
CA ASP A 28 -2.32 -8.07 4.46
C ASP A 28 -2.12 -7.91 2.95
N ILE A 29 -2.04 -6.66 2.50
CA ILE A 29 -1.86 -6.29 1.09
C ILE A 29 -0.68 -5.33 0.94
N ARG A 30 0.04 -5.45 -0.16
CA ARG A 30 1.10 -4.54 -0.56
C ARG A 30 0.85 -4.06 -1.98
N GLY A 31 1.22 -2.82 -2.25
CA GLY A 31 1.13 -2.29 -3.59
C GLY A 31 1.69 -0.88 -3.65
N VAL A 32 1.30 -0.18 -4.71
CA VAL A 32 1.68 1.19 -4.99
C VAL A 32 0.42 2.03 -5.10
N VAL A 33 0.52 3.28 -4.67
CA VAL A 33 -0.55 4.27 -4.78
C VAL A 33 0.04 5.59 -5.24
N THR A 34 -0.76 6.39 -5.91
CA THR A 34 -0.42 7.78 -6.16
C THR A 34 -0.58 8.63 -4.90
N ALA A 35 0.03 9.81 -4.88
CA ALA A 35 -0.11 10.75 -3.75
C ALA A 35 -1.58 11.15 -3.50
N GLN A 36 -2.39 11.23 -4.55
CA GLN A 36 -3.82 11.55 -4.43
C GLN A 36 -4.60 10.42 -3.75
N GLU A 37 -4.36 9.17 -4.17
CA GLU A 37 -4.97 7.99 -3.55
C GLU A 37 -4.52 7.82 -2.12
N GLU A 38 -3.24 8.02 -1.83
CA GLU A 38 -2.72 7.99 -0.46
C GLU A 38 -3.42 9.03 0.43
N ALA A 39 -3.60 10.26 -0.05
CA ALA A 39 -4.31 11.30 0.69
C ALA A 39 -5.77 10.91 0.95
N MET A 40 -6.44 10.31 -0.04
CA MET A 40 -7.80 9.78 0.11
C MET A 40 -7.86 8.69 1.18
N LEU A 41 -6.98 7.69 1.10
CA LEU A 41 -6.91 6.60 2.07
C LEU A 41 -6.67 7.11 3.50
N ASN A 42 -5.77 8.07 3.67
CA ASN A 42 -5.54 8.70 4.99
C ASN A 42 -6.77 9.44 5.50
N ASN A 43 -7.53 10.10 4.61
CA ASN A 43 -8.77 10.80 4.99
C ASN A 43 -9.86 9.82 5.45
N GLU A 44 -9.94 8.66 4.80
CA GLU A 44 -10.82 7.54 5.18
C GLU A 44 -10.36 6.82 6.48
N GLY A 45 -9.20 7.19 7.03
CA GLY A 45 -8.63 6.58 8.23
C GLY A 45 -7.85 5.29 7.95
N ILE A 46 -7.48 5.03 6.69
CA ILE A 46 -6.65 3.90 6.29
C ILE A 46 -5.18 4.32 6.40
N GLN A 47 -4.45 3.69 7.32
CA GLN A 47 -3.03 3.95 7.53
C GLN A 47 -2.18 3.17 6.52
N LEU A 48 -1.41 3.89 5.71
CA LEU A 48 -0.43 3.31 4.79
C LEU A 48 0.98 3.36 5.39
N LEU A 49 1.65 2.20 5.42
CA LEU A 49 3.06 2.13 5.78
C LEU A 49 3.92 2.41 4.55
N LYS A 50 4.54 3.60 4.50
CA LYS A 50 5.50 3.92 3.45
C LYS A 50 6.80 3.17 3.68
N VAL A 51 7.19 2.33 2.72
CA VAL A 51 8.52 1.74 2.71
C VAL A 51 9.46 2.75 2.06
N PRO A 52 10.49 3.25 2.77
CA PRO A 52 11.47 4.13 2.16
C PRO A 52 12.17 3.37 1.04
N VAL A 53 12.08 3.88 -0.18
CA VAL A 53 12.93 3.40 -1.28
C VAL A 53 14.30 4.00 -1.02
N ILE A 54 15.21 3.18 -0.49
CA ILE A 54 16.63 3.53 -0.51
C ILE A 54 16.98 3.60 -1.99
N LYS A 55 17.16 4.82 -2.52
CA LYS A 55 17.92 4.97 -3.75
C LYS A 55 19.30 4.47 -3.38
N GLU A 56 19.72 3.33 -3.93
CA GLU A 56 21.14 3.05 -4.00
C GLU A 56 21.72 4.23 -4.80
N GLU A 57 22.30 5.17 -4.07
CA GLU A 57 23.15 6.18 -4.66
C GLU A 57 24.29 5.38 -5.28
N ASP A 58 24.25 5.20 -6.60
CA ASP A 58 25.41 4.81 -7.39
C ASP A 58 26.51 5.85 -7.13
N ASP A 59 27.25 5.65 -6.04
CA ASP A 59 28.56 6.22 -5.77
C ASP A 59 29.51 5.62 -6.81
N ASN A 60 29.43 6.09 -8.05
CA ASN A 60 30.45 5.84 -9.05
C ASN A 60 31.38 7.05 -9.10
N GLN A 61 32.33 7.03 -8.17
CA GLN A 61 33.57 7.82 -8.13
C GLN A 61 34.38 7.70 -9.43
#